data_AF-A0A537UVR3-F1
#
_entry.id   AF-A0A537UVR3-F1
#
_cell.length_a   1.000
_cell.length_b   1.000
_cell.length_c   1.000
_cell.angle_alpha   90.00
_cell.angle_beta   90.00
_cell.angle_gamma   90.00
#
_symmetry.space_group_name_H-M   'P 1'
#
loop_
_entity.id
_entity.type
_entity.pdbx_description
1 polymer ?
#
loop_
_entity_poly.entity_id
_entity_poly.type
_entity_poly.pdbx_seq_one_letter_code
_entity_poly.pdbx_strand_id
1 'polypeptide(L)'
;MAFGPAVTTVAVSALTGRGAIAMWGYPLWLFLGLWIVLSARTAIEPTRLRRVAGVWAGVFALFAIVFTASYSVLPAIDHRYRAVFYPGDRLGDELARRFRAATGRPLTYVIGTMWDGGNVAHYAREQPRVLIDGDWRRAPWIDLGDLRSKGAVVVWTGSDPTVMPLALRRVAGDAQVQRVLIVGWAILRPQPAFAGR
;
A
#
# COMPACT_ATOMS: atom_id res chain seq x y z
N MET A 1 -19.87 -16.28 -19.41
CA MET A 1 -18.40 -16.04 -19.39
C MET A 1 -18.09 -14.59 -19.06
N ALA A 2 -18.54 -13.61 -19.86
CA ALA A 2 -18.06 -12.22 -19.72
C ALA A 2 -18.39 -11.51 -18.41
N PHE A 3 -19.59 -11.75 -17.87
CA PHE A 3 -20.04 -11.20 -16.59
C PHE A 3 -19.78 -12.14 -15.40
N GLY A 4 -19.21 -13.32 -15.66
CA GLY A 4 -19.04 -14.36 -14.63
C GLY A 4 -18.25 -13.87 -13.42
N PRO A 5 -17.05 -13.30 -13.59
CA PRO A 5 -16.28 -12.75 -12.48
C PRO A 5 -17.04 -11.70 -11.67
N ALA A 6 -17.67 -10.72 -12.33
CA ALA A 6 -18.44 -9.66 -11.68
C ALA A 6 -19.61 -10.21 -10.84
N VAL A 7 -20.41 -11.11 -11.43
CA VAL A 7 -21.55 -11.74 -10.76
C VAL A 7 -21.10 -12.58 -9.58
N THR A 8 -20.02 -13.37 -9.73
CA THR A 8 -19.47 -14.17 -8.64
C THR A 8 -18.98 -13.30 -7.49
N THR A 9 -18.27 -12.20 -7.77
CA THR A 9 -17.80 -11.28 -6.72
C THR A 9 -18.95 -10.60 -5.99
N VAL A 10 -20.00 -10.17 -6.70
CA VAL A 10 -21.20 -9.59 -6.08
C VAL A 10 -21.92 -10.63 -5.22
N ALA A 11 -22.10 -11.85 -5.72
CA ALA A 11 -22.75 -12.94 -4.99
C ALA A 11 -21.97 -13.30 -3.72
N VAL A 12 -20.65 -13.46 -3.80
CA VAL A 12 -19.80 -13.74 -2.63
C VAL A 12 -19.84 -12.58 -1.63
N SER A 13 -19.82 -11.34 -2.10
CA SER A 13 -19.93 -10.16 -1.22
C SER A 13 -21.27 -10.13 -0.50
N ALA A 14 -22.37 -10.40 -1.21
CA ALA A 14 -23.72 -10.47 -0.63
C ALA A 14 -23.86 -11.62 0.38
N LEU A 15 -23.32 -12.80 0.07
CA LEU A 15 -23.39 -13.97 0.95
C LEU A 15 -22.52 -13.85 2.20
N THR A 16 -21.38 -13.16 2.10
CA THR A 16 -20.41 -13.05 3.21
C THR A 16 -20.54 -11.76 4.01
N GLY A 17 -21.31 -10.78 3.52
CA GLY A 17 -21.41 -9.44 4.09
C GLY A 17 -20.11 -8.62 3.99
N ARG A 18 -19.08 -9.14 3.31
CA ARG A 18 -17.81 -8.44 3.10
C ARG A 18 -17.90 -7.61 1.82
N GLY A 19 -17.59 -6.32 1.93
CA GLY A 19 -17.53 -5.44 0.76
C GLY A 19 -16.47 -5.90 -0.25
N ALA A 20 -16.74 -5.71 -1.54
CA ALA A 20 -15.76 -5.98 -2.58
C ALA A 20 -14.51 -5.10 -2.36
N ILE A 21 -13.33 -5.71 -2.38
CA ILE A 21 -12.07 -4.98 -2.29
C ILE A 21 -11.95 -4.15 -3.57
N ALA A 22 -11.98 -2.82 -3.47
CA ALA A 22 -12.03 -1.92 -4.63
C ALA A 22 -10.91 -2.16 -5.66
N MET A 23 -9.76 -2.68 -5.22
CA MET A 23 -8.63 -3.03 -6.09
C MET A 23 -8.93 -4.16 -7.08
N TRP A 24 -9.98 -4.95 -6.85
CA TRP A 24 -10.36 -6.09 -7.68
C TRP A 24 -11.37 -5.73 -8.78
N GLY A 25 -11.70 -4.45 -8.96
CA GLY A 25 -12.65 -4.04 -9.99
C GLY A 25 -12.17 -4.32 -11.43
N TYR A 26 -10.87 -4.19 -11.69
CA TYR A 26 -10.32 -4.32 -13.04
C TYR A 26 -10.47 -5.73 -13.65
N PRO A 27 -10.19 -6.86 -12.96
CA PRO A 27 -10.28 -8.19 -13.55
C PRO A 27 -11.73 -8.61 -13.84
N LEU A 28 -12.72 -7.96 -13.24
CA LEU A 28 -14.13 -8.36 -13.37
C LEU A 28 -14.69 -8.20 -14.78
N TRP A 29 -14.04 -7.35 -15.59
CA TRP A 29 -14.54 -6.91 -16.90
C TRP A 29 -13.62 -7.29 -18.07
N LEU A 30 -12.63 -8.17 -17.87
CA LEU A 30 -11.64 -8.53 -18.90
C LEU A 30 -12.27 -9.09 -20.19
N PHE A 31 -13.39 -9.80 -20.05
CA PHE A 31 -14.12 -10.41 -21.17
C PHE A 31 -15.23 -9.52 -21.75
N LEU A 32 -15.46 -8.33 -21.17
CA LEU A 32 -16.51 -7.42 -21.63
C LEU A 32 -16.25 -6.95 -23.07
N GLY A 33 -15.00 -6.59 -23.39
CA GLY A 33 -14.62 -6.18 -24.75
C GLY A 33 -14.86 -7.29 -25.78
N LEU A 34 -14.48 -8.53 -25.45
CA LEU A 34 -14.71 -9.69 -26.31
C LEU A 34 -16.21 -9.94 -26.51
N TRP A 35 -17.02 -9.85 -25.46
CA TRP A 35 -18.47 -9.98 -25.56
C TRP A 35 -19.11 -8.90 -26.45
N ILE A 36 -18.65 -7.65 -26.35
CA ILE A 36 -19.12 -6.56 -27.22
C ILE A 36 -18.85 -6.91 -28.69
N VAL A 37 -17.62 -7.33 -29.03
CA VAL A 37 -17.27 -7.70 -30.41
C VAL A 37 -18.09 -8.88 -30.92
N LEU A 38 -18.25 -9.93 -30.10
CA LEU A 38 -19.04 -11.11 -30.47
C LEU A 38 -20.54 -10.81 -30.61
N SER A 39 -21.06 -9.82 -29.89
CA SER A 39 -22.49 -9.43 -29.92
C SER A 39 -22.80 -8.38 -30.99
N ALA A 40 -21.83 -7.53 -31.34
CA ALA A 40 -22.00 -6.43 -32.30
C ALA A 40 -21.73 -6.83 -33.77
N ARG A 41 -21.71 -8.14 -34.08
CA ARG A 41 -21.30 -8.71 -35.38
C ARG A 41 -22.02 -8.16 -36.61
N THR A 42 -23.13 -7.43 -36.48
CA THR A 42 -24.05 -7.17 -37.59
C THR A 42 -24.27 -5.71 -38.02
N ALA A 43 -23.57 -4.70 -37.49
CA ALA A 43 -23.52 -3.38 -38.18
C ALA A 43 -22.49 -2.44 -37.55
N ILE A 44 -21.31 -2.33 -38.17
CA ILE A 44 -20.42 -1.17 -37.96
C ILE A 44 -20.93 -0.05 -38.85
N GLU A 45 -21.97 0.63 -38.39
CA GLU A 45 -22.47 1.82 -39.05
C GLU A 45 -21.69 3.05 -38.54
N PRO A 46 -21.12 3.89 -39.42
CA PRO A 46 -20.29 5.04 -39.00
C PRO A 46 -21.00 5.95 -37.99
N THR A 47 -22.31 6.14 -38.17
CA THR A 47 -23.15 6.94 -37.27
C THR A 47 -23.26 6.33 -35.87
N ARG A 48 -23.43 5.01 -35.77
CA ARG A 48 -23.48 4.27 -34.49
C ARG A 48 -22.12 4.32 -33.80
N LEU A 49 -21.03 4.16 -34.55
CA LEU A 49 -19.68 4.23 -34.01
C LEU A 49 -19.34 5.63 -33.48
N ARG A 50 -19.70 6.69 -34.22
CA ARG A 50 -19.54 8.09 -33.75
C ARG A 50 -20.33 8.36 -32.47
N ARG A 51 -21.54 7.83 -32.34
CA ARG A 51 -22.34 7.95 -31.11
C ARG A 51 -21.68 7.22 -29.94
N VAL A 52 -21.21 5.99 -30.14
CA VAL A 52 -20.48 5.23 -29.11
C VAL A 52 -19.21 5.96 -28.69
N ALA A 53 -18.42 6.46 -29.64
CA ALA A 53 -17.23 7.24 -29.38
C ALA A 53 -17.55 8.53 -28.60
N GLY A 54 -18.61 9.24 -28.97
CA GLY A 54 -19.07 10.45 -28.25
C GLY A 54 -19.51 10.15 -26.82
N VAL A 55 -20.27 9.07 -26.61
CA VAL A 55 -20.67 8.63 -25.26
C VAL A 55 -19.44 8.29 -24.42
N TRP A 56 -18.51 7.48 -24.95
CA TRP A 56 -17.30 7.12 -24.22
C TRP A 56 -16.39 8.33 -23.98
N ALA A 57 -16.25 9.24 -24.94
CA ALA A 57 -15.52 10.49 -24.75
C ALA A 57 -16.15 11.32 -23.61
N GLY A 58 -17.48 11.39 -23.55
CA GLY A 58 -18.20 12.04 -22.44
C GLY A 58 -17.95 11.34 -21.09
N VAL A 59 -18.00 10.01 -21.05
CA VAL A 59 -17.70 9.21 -19.85
C VAL A 59 -16.25 9.43 -19.38
N PHE A 60 -15.28 9.40 -20.30
CA PHE A 60 -13.87 9.66 -19.97
C PHE A 60 -13.64 11.10 -19.54
N ALA A 61 -14.27 12.09 -20.19
CA ALA A 61 -14.21 13.48 -19.79
C ALA A 61 -14.80 13.67 -18.39
N LEU A 62 -15.95 13.05 -18.10
CA LEU A 62 -16.56 13.06 -16.77
C LEU A 62 -15.62 12.42 -15.73
N PHE A 63 -15.03 11.27 -16.03
CA PHE A 63 -14.05 10.65 -15.13
C PHE A 63 -12.83 11.56 -14.90
N ALA A 64 -12.30 12.19 -15.94
CA ALA A 64 -11.19 13.12 -15.82
C ALA A 64 -11.57 14.34 -14.94
N ILE A 65 -12.75 14.92 -15.15
CA ILE A 65 -13.25 16.05 -14.35
C ILE A 65 -13.43 15.62 -12.89
N VAL A 66 -14.11 14.50 -12.63
CA VAL A 66 -14.33 13.98 -11.27
C VAL A 66 -13.01 13.64 -10.60
N PHE A 67 -12.06 13.03 -11.32
CA PHE A 67 -10.73 12.72 -10.82
C PHE A 67 -9.98 14.00 -10.45
N THR A 68 -9.90 14.97 -11.35
CA THR A 68 -9.24 16.26 -11.09
C THR A 68 -9.90 16.99 -9.93
N ALA A 69 -11.24 17.15 -9.92
CA ALA A 69 -11.94 17.77 -8.81
C ALA A 69 -11.70 17.04 -7.48
N SER A 70 -11.72 15.70 -7.53
CA SER A 70 -11.39 14.86 -6.38
C SER A 70 -9.99 15.18 -5.87
N TYR A 71 -8.95 15.20 -6.69
CA TYR A 71 -7.57 15.34 -6.19
C TYR A 71 -7.09 16.78 -6.01
N SER A 72 -7.73 17.77 -6.65
CA SER A 72 -7.32 19.18 -6.56
C SER A 72 -8.10 19.99 -5.53
N VAL A 73 -9.40 19.68 -5.36
CA VAL A 73 -10.31 20.53 -4.58
C VAL A 73 -10.76 19.85 -3.30
N LEU A 74 -11.22 18.60 -3.38
CA LEU A 74 -11.73 17.90 -2.20
C LEU A 74 -10.73 17.74 -1.03
N PRO A 75 -9.39 17.58 -1.23
CA PRO A 75 -8.48 17.39 -0.09
C PRO A 75 -8.38 18.63 0.80
N ALA A 76 -8.64 19.82 0.25
CA ALA A 76 -8.68 21.07 1.01
C ALA A 76 -9.97 21.23 1.85
N ILE A 77 -10.96 20.37 1.64
CA ILE A 77 -12.30 20.49 2.24
C ILE A 77 -12.58 19.28 3.13
N ASP A 78 -12.40 18.06 2.63
CA ASP A 78 -12.82 16.83 3.30
C ASP A 78 -11.83 16.33 4.37
N HIS A 79 -10.57 16.78 4.32
CA HIS A 79 -9.47 16.33 5.18
C HIS A 79 -9.38 14.79 5.30
N ARG A 80 -9.94 14.05 4.33
CA ARG A 80 -9.98 12.59 4.35
C ARG A 80 -8.62 12.07 3.93
N TYR A 81 -8.17 11.05 4.66
CA TYR A 81 -6.95 10.34 4.32
C TYR A 81 -7.04 9.78 2.89
N ARG A 82 -6.06 10.16 2.06
CA ARG A 82 -5.87 9.59 0.73
C ARG A 82 -4.46 9.07 0.60
N ALA A 83 -4.37 7.80 0.19
CA ALA A 83 -3.12 7.11 -0.11
C ALA A 83 -2.15 7.93 -0.97
N VAL A 84 -2.68 8.67 -1.96
CA VAL A 84 -1.89 9.50 -2.89
C VAL A 84 -1.12 10.63 -2.20
N PHE A 85 -1.59 11.13 -1.06
CA PHE A 85 -0.92 12.19 -0.31
C PHE A 85 -0.07 11.65 0.85
N TYR A 86 0.09 10.33 0.97
CA TYR A 86 0.97 9.77 1.98
C TYR A 86 2.42 10.21 1.70
N PRO A 87 3.10 10.87 2.65
CA PRO A 87 4.43 11.46 2.42
C PRO A 87 5.53 10.39 2.54
N GLY A 88 5.45 9.35 1.71
CA GLY A 88 6.36 8.21 1.76
C GLY A 88 7.80 8.59 1.45
N ASP A 89 8.01 9.55 0.55
CA ASP A 89 9.28 10.18 0.22
C ASP A 89 9.97 10.78 1.45
N ARG A 90 9.29 11.70 2.13
CA ARG A 90 9.81 12.39 3.32
C ARG A 90 9.97 11.44 4.50
N LEU A 91 9.06 10.49 4.64
CA LEU A 91 9.14 9.48 5.70
C LEU A 91 10.36 8.57 5.50
N GLY A 92 10.56 8.05 4.29
CA GLY A 92 11.68 7.17 3.95
C GLY A 92 13.03 7.85 4.19
N ASP A 93 13.20 9.06 3.63
CA ASP A 93 14.44 9.84 3.79
C ASP A 93 14.75 10.19 5.25
N GLU A 94 13.73 10.59 6.02
CA GLU A 94 13.93 10.98 7.41
C GLU A 94 14.28 9.77 8.30
N LEU A 95 13.58 8.64 8.11
CA LEU A 95 13.87 7.41 8.86
C LEU A 95 15.27 6.87 8.51
N ALA A 96 15.66 6.88 7.24
CA ALA A 96 17.00 6.48 6.82
C ALA A 96 18.09 7.39 7.40
N ARG A 97 17.89 8.72 7.35
CA ARG A 97 18.81 9.70 7.96
C ARG A 97 18.98 9.45 9.45
N ARG A 98 17.87 9.36 10.19
CA ARG A 98 17.92 9.20 11.65
C ARG A 98 18.50 7.85 12.07
N PHE A 99 18.18 6.79 11.33
CA PHE A 99 18.79 5.48 11.57
C PHE A 99 20.31 5.53 11.38
N ARG A 100 20.79 6.14 10.29
CA ARG A 100 22.23 6.31 10.05
C ARG A 100 22.88 7.18 11.12
N ALA A 101 22.24 8.27 11.55
CA ALA A 101 22.76 9.12 12.61
C ALA A 101 22.89 8.38 13.95
N ALA A 102 21.93 7.50 14.27
CA ALA A 102 21.92 6.76 15.54
C ALA A 102 22.84 5.53 15.56
N THR A 103 23.10 4.91 14.40
CA THR A 103 23.78 3.60 14.31
C THR A 103 25.08 3.63 13.52
N GLY A 104 25.35 4.68 12.75
CA GLY A 104 26.45 4.74 11.79
C GLY A 104 26.28 3.83 10.56
N ARG A 105 25.13 3.15 10.41
CA ARG A 105 24.89 2.14 9.36
C ARG A 105 23.74 2.53 8.42
N PRO A 106 23.74 2.05 7.17
CA PRO A 106 22.61 2.25 6.26
C PRO A 106 21.37 1.47 6.73
N LEU A 107 20.18 2.03 6.49
CA LEU A 107 18.91 1.39 6.81
C LEU A 107 18.69 0.18 5.90
N THR A 108 18.79 -1.03 6.45
CA THR A 108 18.66 -2.29 5.68
C THR A 108 17.32 -2.98 5.91
N TYR A 109 16.69 -2.74 7.06
CA TYR A 109 15.46 -3.39 7.47
C TYR A 109 14.46 -2.41 8.08
N VAL A 110 13.19 -2.66 7.79
CA VAL A 110 12.05 -1.96 8.39
C VAL A 110 11.06 -3.00 8.90
N ILE A 111 10.50 -2.77 10.08
CA ILE A 111 9.43 -3.57 10.68
C ILE A 111 8.19 -2.69 10.73
N GLY A 112 7.10 -3.13 10.11
CA GLY A 112 5.87 -2.35 10.05
C GLY A 112 4.84 -3.01 9.16
N THR A 113 3.68 -2.38 9.02
CA THR A 113 2.62 -2.89 8.15
C THR A 113 3.07 -2.94 6.69
N MET A 114 2.37 -3.71 5.86
CA MET A 114 2.61 -3.70 4.41
C MET A 114 2.49 -2.27 3.82
N TRP A 115 1.67 -1.43 4.44
CA TRP A 115 1.52 -0.02 4.07
C TRP A 115 2.69 0.84 4.57
N ASP A 116 2.90 0.93 5.88
CA ASP A 116 3.91 1.83 6.47
C ASP A 116 5.32 1.39 6.12
N GLY A 117 5.63 0.10 6.33
CA GLY A 117 6.92 -0.48 5.99
C GLY A 117 7.15 -0.48 4.48
N GLY A 118 6.11 -0.74 3.68
CA GLY A 118 6.17 -0.71 2.22
C GLY A 118 6.48 0.67 1.66
N ASN A 119 5.88 1.73 2.21
CA ASN A 119 6.20 3.11 1.81
C ASN A 119 7.66 3.45 2.13
N VAL A 120 8.14 3.12 3.34
CA VAL A 120 9.56 3.37 3.69
C VAL A 120 10.50 2.59 2.76
N ALA A 121 10.21 1.33 2.48
CA ALA A 121 11.01 0.50 1.58
C ALA A 121 11.01 0.98 0.13
N HIS A 122 9.88 1.50 -0.34
CA HIS A 122 9.76 2.00 -1.71
C HIS A 122 10.51 3.33 -1.91
N TYR A 123 10.38 4.24 -0.94
CA TYR A 123 10.84 5.62 -1.10
C TYR A 123 12.23 5.90 -0.51
N ALA A 124 12.68 5.16 0.51
CA ALA A 124 14.03 5.34 1.04
C ALA A 124 15.07 4.91 -0.01
N ARG A 125 16.14 5.69 -0.14
CA ARG A 125 17.22 5.45 -1.11
C ARG A 125 17.85 4.05 -0.97
N GLU A 126 17.96 3.55 0.26
CA GLU A 126 18.55 2.25 0.58
C GLU A 126 17.61 1.06 0.29
N GLN A 127 16.32 1.33 0.05
CA GLN A 127 15.27 0.33 -0.20
C GLN A 127 15.30 -0.85 0.80
N PRO A 128 15.11 -0.58 2.11
CA PRO A 128 15.19 -1.61 3.13
C PRO A 128 14.16 -2.73 2.93
N ARG A 129 14.51 -3.94 3.36
CA ARG A 129 13.58 -5.08 3.37
C ARG A 129 12.57 -4.94 4.50
N VAL A 130 11.31 -5.30 4.23
CA VAL A 130 10.21 -5.15 5.18
C VAL A 130 9.88 -6.47 5.88
N LEU A 131 10.03 -6.52 7.19
CA LEU A 131 9.42 -7.54 8.03
C LEU A 131 7.96 -7.16 8.29
N ILE A 132 7.07 -7.71 7.47
CA ILE A 132 5.65 -7.33 7.42
C ILE A 132 4.96 -7.68 8.74
N ASP A 133 4.42 -6.66 9.39
CA ASP A 133 3.69 -6.73 10.67
C ASP A 133 4.51 -7.33 11.83
N GLY A 134 5.83 -7.38 11.69
CA GLY A 134 6.69 -8.11 12.64
C GLY A 134 6.50 -9.63 12.60
N ASP A 135 5.85 -10.18 11.58
CA ASP A 135 5.59 -11.62 11.47
C ASP A 135 6.50 -12.27 10.43
N TRP A 136 7.42 -13.11 10.89
CA TRP A 136 8.35 -13.84 10.03
C TRP A 136 7.63 -14.78 9.05
N ARG A 137 6.43 -15.26 9.37
CA ARG A 137 5.63 -16.11 8.47
C ARG A 137 5.17 -15.38 7.23
N ARG A 138 5.10 -14.04 7.29
CA ARG A 138 4.72 -13.17 6.19
C ARG A 138 5.91 -12.68 5.37
N ALA A 139 7.12 -12.85 5.88
CA ALA A 139 8.38 -12.57 5.18
C ALA A 139 9.42 -13.68 5.44
N PRO A 140 9.15 -14.94 5.07
CA PRO A 140 10.01 -16.08 5.39
C PRO A 140 11.40 -16.03 4.73
N TRP A 141 11.57 -15.15 3.73
CA TRP A 141 12.85 -14.87 3.08
C TRP A 141 13.75 -13.91 3.88
N ILE A 142 13.28 -13.35 5.01
CA ILE A 142 14.09 -12.50 5.89
C ILE A 142 14.77 -13.38 6.96
N ASP A 143 16.09 -13.32 6.99
CA ASP A 143 16.89 -13.86 8.08
C ASP A 143 16.79 -12.93 9.31
N LEU A 144 16.19 -13.45 10.39
CA LEU A 144 16.03 -12.70 11.65
C LEU A 144 17.36 -12.45 12.36
N GLY A 145 18.35 -13.32 12.19
CA GLY A 145 19.71 -13.12 12.68
C GLY A 145 20.39 -11.96 11.94
N ASP A 146 20.29 -11.93 10.62
CA ASP A 146 20.78 -10.80 9.79
C ASP A 146 20.08 -9.49 10.19
N LEU A 147 18.76 -9.53 10.37
CA LEU A 147 17.97 -8.37 10.83
C LEU A 147 18.46 -7.84 12.18
N ARG A 148 18.65 -8.72 13.18
CA ARG A 148 19.17 -8.31 14.50
C ARG A 148 20.59 -7.74 14.40
N SER A 149 21.44 -8.36 13.59
CA SER A 149 22.83 -7.92 13.40
C SER A 149 22.97 -6.55 12.73
N LYS A 150 22.02 -6.20 11.84
CA LYS A 150 22.01 -4.93 11.09
C LYS A 150 21.14 -3.86 11.72
N GLY A 151 20.23 -4.25 12.63
CA GLY A 151 19.21 -3.37 13.18
C GLY A 151 18.09 -3.08 12.19
N ALA A 152 17.06 -2.40 12.68
CA ALA A 152 15.89 -2.04 11.89
C ALA A 152 15.23 -0.76 12.41
N VAL A 153 14.42 -0.12 11.56
CA VAL A 153 13.43 0.87 11.99
C VAL A 153 12.09 0.18 12.17
N VAL A 154 11.41 0.44 13.29
CA VAL A 154 10.03 0.02 13.53
C VAL A 154 9.13 1.22 13.25
N VAL A 155 8.10 1.06 12.43
CA VAL A 155 7.20 2.16 12.02
C VAL A 155 5.73 1.74 12.12
N TRP A 156 4.88 2.62 12.66
CA TRP A 156 3.43 2.35 12.80
C TRP A 156 2.56 3.61 12.68
N THR A 157 1.38 3.44 12.08
CA THR A 157 0.30 4.44 12.04
C THR A 157 -1.00 3.89 12.64
N GLY A 158 -2.01 4.75 12.82
CA GLY A 158 -3.36 4.35 13.23
C GLY A 158 -3.54 4.03 14.72
N SER A 159 -2.52 4.27 15.53
CA SER A 159 -2.54 4.17 16.99
C SER A 159 -1.65 5.27 17.59
N ASP A 160 -1.61 5.38 18.92
CA ASP A 160 -0.78 6.37 19.59
C ASP A 160 0.68 6.29 19.09
N PRO A 161 1.21 7.35 18.46
CA PRO A 161 2.54 7.32 17.87
C PRO A 161 3.66 7.32 18.92
N THR A 162 3.36 7.60 20.19
CA THR A 162 4.33 7.53 21.30
C THR A 162 4.42 6.12 21.88
N VAL A 163 3.43 5.25 21.61
CA VAL A 163 3.33 3.92 22.21
C VAL A 163 3.47 2.86 21.12
N MET A 164 4.58 2.11 21.15
CA MET A 164 4.75 0.99 20.22
C MET A 164 3.63 -0.05 20.40
N PRO A 165 2.91 -0.44 19.32
CA PRO A 165 1.87 -1.47 19.36
C PRO A 165 2.39 -2.80 19.88
N LEU A 166 1.55 -3.51 20.63
CA LEU A 166 1.90 -4.81 21.25
C LEU A 166 2.39 -5.85 20.22
N ALA A 167 1.81 -5.86 19.02
CA ALA A 167 2.23 -6.76 17.94
C ALA A 167 3.70 -6.55 17.57
N LEU A 168 4.15 -5.29 17.51
CA LEU A 168 5.53 -4.94 17.16
C LEU A 168 6.50 -5.12 18.33
N ARG A 169 6.05 -4.93 19.57
CA ARG A 169 6.88 -5.16 20.78
C ARG A 169 7.38 -6.60 20.90
N ARG A 170 6.63 -7.58 20.38
CA ARG A 170 7.06 -8.99 20.41
C ARG A 170 8.36 -9.23 19.65
N VAL A 171 8.66 -8.39 18.66
CA VAL A 171 9.85 -8.54 17.80
C VAL A 171 10.87 -7.44 18.04
N ALA A 172 10.44 -6.27 18.49
CA ALA A 172 11.29 -5.11 18.69
C ALA A 172 11.09 -4.45 20.06
N GLY A 173 10.89 -5.26 21.11
CA GLY A 173 10.68 -4.78 22.49
C GLY A 173 11.82 -3.90 23.02
N ASP A 174 13.03 -4.14 22.54
CA ASP A 174 14.23 -3.38 22.91
C ASP A 174 14.44 -2.11 22.06
N ALA A 175 13.56 -1.83 21.10
CA ALA A 175 13.72 -0.67 20.23
C ALA A 175 13.38 0.62 20.97
N GLN A 176 14.24 1.62 20.80
CA GLN A 176 14.08 2.93 21.45
C GLN A 176 13.12 3.78 20.63
N VAL A 177 11.95 4.11 21.20
CA VAL A 177 11.00 5.05 20.61
C VAL A 177 11.69 6.41 20.45
N GLN A 178 11.54 7.00 19.27
CA GLN A 178 12.19 8.26 18.92
C GLN A 178 11.16 9.39 18.83
N ARG A 179 11.65 10.64 18.64
CA ARG A 179 10.77 11.79 18.50
C ARG A 179 9.77 11.57 17.37
N VAL A 180 8.50 11.61 17.72
CA VAL A 180 7.32 11.38 16.88
C VAL A 180 7.39 12.29 15.64
N LEU A 181 7.34 11.65 14.46
CA LEU A 181 6.85 12.29 13.24
C LEU A 181 5.32 12.18 13.30
N ILE A 182 4.50 12.63 12.34
CA ILE A 182 3.04 12.35 12.39
C ILE A 182 2.72 10.82 12.47
N VAL A 183 3.75 10.00 12.35
CA VAL A 183 3.84 8.54 12.49
C VAL A 183 4.69 8.15 13.71
N GLY A 184 4.29 7.11 14.44
CA GLY A 184 5.09 6.53 15.51
C GLY A 184 6.22 5.66 14.98
N TRP A 185 7.43 5.77 15.57
CA TRP A 185 8.58 4.99 15.12
C TRP A 185 9.64 4.77 16.20
N ALA A 186 10.46 3.72 16.04
CA ALA A 186 11.52 3.33 16.97
C ALA A 186 12.74 2.74 16.24
N ILE A 187 13.91 2.78 16.88
CA ILE A 187 15.15 2.19 16.34
C ILE A 187 15.49 0.93 17.12
N LEU A 188 15.54 -0.20 16.41
CA LEU A 188 16.17 -1.43 16.89
C LEU A 188 17.66 -1.36 16.54
N ARG A 189 18.50 -1.16 17.55
CA ARG A 189 19.95 -1.06 17.33
C ARG A 189 20.54 -2.42 16.92
N PRO A 190 21.60 -2.44 16.09
CA PRO A 190 22.38 -3.64 15.82
C PRO A 190 22.78 -4.35 17.12
N GLN A 191 22.48 -5.64 17.21
CA GLN A 191 22.91 -6.52 18.31
C GLN A 191 23.73 -7.69 17.75
N PRO A 192 24.77 -8.18 18.46
CA PRO A 192 25.50 -9.38 18.04
C PRO A 192 24.55 -10.57 17.95
N ALA A 193 24.52 -11.23 16.78
CA ALA A 193 23.73 -12.44 16.58
C ALA A 193 24.46 -13.63 17.22
N PHE A 194 24.06 -14.00 18.44
CA PHE A 194 24.50 -15.27 19.02
C PHE A 194 23.68 -16.40 18.39
N ALA A 195 24.35 -17.34 17.75
CA ALA A 195 23.74 -18.59 17.32
C ALA A 195 23.30 -19.35 18.59
N GLY A 196 21.99 -19.40 18.85
CA GLY A 196 21.44 -20.33 19.81
C GLY A 196 21.72 -21.75 19.33
N ARG A 197 22.44 -22.52 20.15
CA ARG A 197 22.53 -23.98 19.99
C ARG A 197 21.16 -24.61 20.21
#